data_AF-A0A9P5W9G1-F1
#
_entry.id   AF-A0A9P5W9G1-F1
#
_cell.length_a   1.000
_cell.length_b   1.000
_cell.length_c   1.000
_cell.angle_alpha   90.00
_cell.angle_beta   90.00
_cell.angle_gamma   90.00
#
_symmetry.space_group_name_H-M   'P 1'
#
loop_
_entity.id
_entity.type
_entity.pdbx_description
1 polymer ?
#
loop_
_entity_poly.entity_id
_entity_poly.type
_entity_poly.pdbx_seq_one_letter_code
_entity_poly.pdbx_strand_id
1 'polypeptide(L)'
;YANATGGKVNNVTYSDITMSDIRKYGIIIQQDYTNDGATGKPGGAAPITNVNLSNVHGSMTKKGERVYILCAKCSSFNFKKITITGGKGSKCV
;
A
#
# COMPACT_ATOMS: atom_id res chain seq x y z
N TYR A 1 -5.87 -14.11 -0.12
CA TYR A 1 -6.11 -15.19 0.86
C TYR A 1 -4.93 -15.33 1.78
N ALA A 2 -5.13 -15.27 3.11
CA ALA A 2 -4.05 -15.40 4.09
C ALA A 2 -3.28 -16.74 4.02
N ASN A 3 -3.88 -17.72 3.35
CA ASN A 3 -3.39 -19.09 3.20
C ASN A 3 -2.88 -19.37 1.77
N ALA A 4 -2.78 -18.36 0.90
CA ALA A 4 -2.32 -18.53 -0.48
C ALA A 4 -0.86 -18.99 -0.51
N THR A 5 -0.61 -20.24 -0.91
CA THR A 5 0.73 -20.81 -0.95
C THR A 5 1.42 -20.52 -2.29
N GLY A 6 2.74 -20.33 -2.26
CA GLY A 6 3.57 -20.16 -3.47
C GLY A 6 3.56 -18.77 -4.12
N GLY A 7 2.73 -17.84 -3.65
CA GLY A 7 2.74 -16.46 -4.13
C GLY A 7 3.95 -15.66 -3.64
N LYS A 8 4.48 -14.77 -4.49
CA LYS A 8 5.53 -13.81 -4.11
C LYS A 8 5.38 -12.54 -4.94
N VAL A 9 5.48 -11.39 -4.27
CA VAL A 9 5.61 -10.09 -4.92
C VAL A 9 7.01 -9.56 -4.62
N ASN A 10 7.79 -9.27 -5.65
CA ASN A 10 9.16 -8.82 -5.47
C ASN A 10 9.60 -7.84 -6.55
N ASN A 11 10.42 -6.87 -6.17
CA ASN A 11 11.04 -5.91 -7.08
C ASN A 11 9.99 -5.10 -7.85
N VAL A 12 9.10 -4.47 -7.10
CA VAL A 12 8.04 -3.63 -7.65
C VAL A 12 8.45 -2.18 -7.54
N THR A 13 8.37 -1.43 -8.64
CA THR A 13 8.68 -0.01 -8.68
C THR A 13 7.51 0.79 -9.20
N TYR A 14 7.12 1.83 -8.46
CA TYR A 14 6.27 2.91 -8.96
C TYR A 14 7.08 4.20 -8.92
N SER A 15 7.18 4.86 -10.07
CA SER A 15 7.96 6.09 -10.25
C SER A 15 7.13 7.16 -10.96
N ASP A 16 7.29 8.41 -10.52
CA ASP A 16 6.73 9.59 -11.18
C ASP A 16 5.21 9.53 -11.34
N ILE A 17 4.53 9.17 -10.25
CA ILE A 17 3.07 9.03 -10.22
C ILE A 17 2.44 10.32 -9.68
N THR A 18 1.59 10.95 -10.49
CA THR A 18 0.73 12.07 -10.07
C THR A 18 -0.71 11.60 -9.89
N MET A 19 -1.31 11.90 -8.73
CA MET A 19 -2.69 11.52 -8.40
C MET A 19 -3.54 12.74 -8.04
N SER A 20 -4.84 12.69 -8.37
CA SER A 20 -5.81 13.74 -8.01
C SER A 20 -7.14 13.13 -7.57
N ASP A 21 -7.90 13.88 -6.76
CA ASP A 21 -9.20 13.48 -6.18
C ASP A 21 -9.28 12.05 -5.62
N ILE A 22 -8.21 11.58 -4.97
CA ILE A 22 -8.20 10.23 -4.38
C ILE A 22 -9.15 10.17 -3.18
N ARG A 23 -10.05 9.18 -3.18
CA ARG A 23 -11.16 9.11 -2.21
C ARG A 23 -10.89 8.21 -1.00
N LYS A 24 -10.15 7.12 -1.19
CA LYS A 24 -9.93 6.10 -0.14
C LYS A 24 -8.48 6.03 0.31
N TYR A 25 -7.56 5.63 -0.56
CA TYR A 25 -6.15 5.42 -0.20
C TYR A 25 -5.23 6.03 -1.24
N GLY A 26 -4.23 6.79 -0.79
CA GLY A 26 -3.18 7.32 -1.67
C GLY A 26 -2.20 6.22 -2.06
N ILE A 27 -1.62 5.58 -1.06
CA ILE A 27 -0.85 4.33 -1.20
C ILE A 27 -1.51 3.27 -0.33
N ILE A 28 -1.76 2.09 -0.91
CA ILE A 28 -2.24 0.92 -0.19
C ILE A 28 -1.40 -0.32 -0.50
N ILE A 29 -0.86 -0.95 0.54
CA ILE A 29 -0.18 -2.25 0.45
C ILE A 29 -0.78 -3.15 1.53
N GLN A 30 -1.57 -4.14 1.13
CA GLN A 30 -2.33 -4.98 2.06
C GLN A 30 -2.22 -6.48 1.74
N GLN A 31 -2.11 -7.31 2.77
CA GLN A 31 -2.03 -8.78 2.68
C GLN A 31 -3.27 -9.50 3.24
N ASP A 32 -4.40 -8.81 3.32
CA ASP A 32 -5.64 -9.28 3.95
C ASP A 32 -6.79 -9.50 2.96
N TYR A 33 -6.53 -9.37 1.66
CA TYR A 33 -7.55 -9.38 0.60
C TYR A 33 -8.00 -10.81 0.24
N THR A 34 -9.32 -11.00 0.10
CA THR A 34 -10.00 -12.21 -0.38
C THR A 34 -10.92 -11.88 -1.55
N ASN A 35 -11.60 -12.87 -2.12
CA ASN A 35 -12.63 -12.63 -3.14
C ASN A 35 -13.85 -11.88 -2.59
N ASP A 36 -14.01 -11.81 -1.26
CA ASP A 36 -15.06 -11.07 -0.56
C ASP A 36 -14.59 -9.70 -0.05
N GLY A 37 -13.33 -9.34 -0.34
CA GLY A 37 -12.73 -8.05 0.02
C GLY A 37 -11.69 -8.13 1.15
N ALA A 38 -11.38 -6.97 1.73
CA ALA A 38 -10.38 -6.82 2.78
C ALA A 38 -10.93 -7.28 4.15
N THR A 39 -10.15 -8.10 4.85
CA THR A 39 -10.58 -8.72 6.13
C THR A 39 -10.07 -7.98 7.37
N GLY A 40 -9.12 -7.07 7.21
CA GLY A 40 -8.41 -6.40 8.30
C GLY A 40 -7.35 -7.27 9.00
N LYS A 41 -7.15 -8.52 8.54
CA LYS A 41 -6.18 -9.47 9.13
C LYS A 41 -5.20 -9.94 8.05
N PRO A 42 -3.94 -9.44 8.04
CA PRO A 42 -2.99 -9.80 7.00
C PRO A 42 -2.50 -11.24 7.17
N GLY A 43 -2.29 -11.93 6.05
CA GLY A 43 -1.64 -13.25 6.02
C GLY A 43 -0.23 -13.20 5.44
N GLY A 44 0.65 -14.05 5.95
CA GLY A 44 2.08 -14.04 5.60
C GLY A 44 2.46 -14.98 4.43
N ALA A 45 1.50 -15.64 3.79
CA ALA A 45 1.81 -16.71 2.84
C ALA A 45 2.39 -16.21 1.50
N ALA A 46 2.13 -14.95 1.14
CA ALA A 46 2.66 -14.31 -0.07
C ALA A 46 3.55 -13.09 0.27
N PRO A 47 4.87 -13.28 0.50
CA PRO A 47 5.77 -12.18 0.89
C PRO A 47 5.81 -11.07 -0.16
N ILE A 48 5.88 -9.82 0.33
CA ILE A 48 6.09 -8.62 -0.49
C ILE A 48 7.46 -8.03 -0.16
N THR A 49 8.39 -8.09 -1.12
CA THR A 49 9.77 -7.65 -0.89
C THR A 49 10.24 -6.63 -1.92
N ASN A 50 11.14 -5.73 -1.55
CA ASN A 50 11.80 -4.79 -2.48
C ASN A 50 10.79 -3.93 -3.24
N VAL A 51 9.97 -3.17 -2.51
CA VAL A 51 9.02 -2.20 -3.08
C VAL A 51 9.68 -0.83 -3.11
N ASN A 52 9.78 -0.22 -4.28
CA ASN A 52 10.36 1.10 -4.48
C ASN A 52 9.28 2.06 -4.95
N LEU A 53 8.97 3.07 -4.13
CA LEU A 53 8.10 4.18 -4.51
C LEU A 53 8.95 5.44 -4.63
N SER A 54 8.94 6.08 -5.80
CA SER A 54 9.73 7.28 -6.05
C SER A 54 8.89 8.36 -6.71
N ASN A 55 8.96 9.59 -6.19
CA ASN A 55 8.27 10.74 -6.76
C ASN A 55 6.75 10.53 -6.94
N VAL A 56 6.09 9.97 -5.92
CA VAL A 56 4.64 9.78 -5.90
C VAL A 56 4.00 10.96 -5.19
N HIS A 57 3.17 11.73 -5.89
CA HIS A 57 2.60 12.96 -5.36
C HIS A 57 1.16 13.20 -5.82
N GLY A 58 0.42 14.03 -5.09
CA GLY A 58 -0.97 14.30 -5.44
C GLY A 58 -1.84 14.83 -4.32
N SER A 59 -3.14 14.80 -4.55
CA SER A 59 -4.16 15.28 -3.62
C SER A 59 -5.25 14.24 -3.36
N MET A 60 -5.78 14.24 -2.14
CA MET A 60 -6.90 13.39 -1.74
C MET A 60 -7.98 14.14 -0.96
N THR A 61 -9.19 13.60 -0.99
CA THR A 61 -10.31 14.10 -0.20
C THR A 61 -10.01 14.00 1.30
N LYS A 62 -10.63 14.86 2.13
CA LYS A 62 -10.40 14.90 3.59
C LYS A 62 -10.65 13.58 4.32
N LYS A 63 -11.44 12.66 3.74
CA LYS A 63 -11.79 11.38 4.35
C LYS A 63 -10.83 10.24 3.98
N GLY A 64 -10.04 10.39 2.91
CA GLY A 64 -9.08 9.39 2.47
C GLY A 64 -7.88 9.27 3.40
N GLU A 65 -7.10 8.22 3.24
CA GLU A 65 -5.91 7.92 4.02
C GLU A 65 -4.66 7.95 3.13
N ARG A 66 -3.66 8.76 3.52
CA ARG A 66 -2.49 9.01 2.67
C ARG A 66 -1.72 7.73 2.35
N VAL A 67 -1.42 6.95 3.38
CA VAL A 67 -0.72 5.67 3.27
C VAL A 67 -1.39 4.69 4.23
N TYR A 68 -1.79 3.53 3.70
CA TYR A 68 -2.31 2.40 4.46
C TYR A 68 -1.48 1.15 4.14
N ILE A 69 -0.73 0.66 5.13
CA ILE A 69 0.01 -0.60 5.01
C ILE A 69 -0.53 -1.56 6.06
N LEU A 70 -1.02 -2.72 5.60
CA LEU A 70 -1.46 -3.82 6.44
C LEU A 70 -0.71 -5.09 6.02
N CYS A 71 0.39 -5.39 6.69
CA CYS A 71 1.30 -6.43 6.22
C CYS A 71 1.77 -7.39 7.31
N ALA A 72 1.72 -8.69 7.02
CA ALA A 72 2.25 -9.75 7.87
C ALA A 72 3.66 -10.20 7.45
N LYS A 73 3.99 -10.14 6.16
CA LYS A 73 5.30 -10.55 5.61
C LYS A 73 5.77 -9.59 4.52
N CYS A 74 6.29 -8.44 4.93
CA CYS A 74 6.90 -7.43 4.07
C CYS A 74 8.34 -7.13 4.47
N SER A 75 9.20 -6.83 3.49
CA SER A 75 10.53 -6.30 3.77
C SER A 75 11.06 -5.41 2.64
N SER A 76 12.04 -4.57 2.96
CA SER A 76 12.73 -3.69 2.01
C SER A 76 11.81 -2.75 1.24
N PHE A 77 11.08 -1.91 1.97
CA PHE A 77 10.27 -0.84 1.37
C PHE A 77 11.06 0.46 1.35
N ASN A 78 11.21 1.03 0.16
CA ASN A 78 11.99 2.22 -0.08
C ASN A 78 11.10 3.30 -0.70
N PHE A 79 10.66 4.24 0.14
CA PHE A 79 9.77 5.32 -0.26
C PHE A 79 10.55 6.64 -0.28
N LYS A 80 10.66 7.25 -1.45
CA LYS A 80 11.39 8.51 -1.65
C LYS A 80 10.52 9.53 -2.38
N LYS A 81 10.59 10.79 -1.94
CA LYS A 81 9.84 11.90 -2.53
C LYS A 81 8.33 11.61 -2.62
N ILE A 82 7.72 11.19 -1.51
CA ILE A 82 6.28 10.95 -1.42
C ILE A 82 5.60 12.20 -0.88
N THR A 83 4.68 12.78 -1.66
CA THR A 83 4.00 14.03 -1.28
C THR A 83 2.52 13.97 -1.62
N ILE A 84 1.74 13.37 -0.73
CA ILE A 84 0.29 13.26 -0.86
C ILE A 84 -0.35 14.25 0.12
N THR A 85 -1.15 15.17 -0.39
CA THR A 85 -1.79 16.24 0.38
C THR A 85 -3.28 15.97 0.59
N GLY A 86 -3.87 16.60 1.60
CA GLY A 86 -5.22 16.29 2.06
C GLY A 86 -5.27 15.01 2.91
N GLY A 87 -6.45 14.39 2.99
CA GLY A 87 -6.68 13.14 3.73
C GLY A 87 -6.48 13.23 5.24
N LYS A 88 -6.69 12.10 5.89
CA LYS A 88 -6.34 11.83 7.28
C LYS A 88 -4.87 11.38 7.37
N GLY A 89 -4.36 11.32 8.60
CA GLY A 89 -3.04 10.75 8.90
C GLY A 89 -2.90 9.31 8.39
N SER A 90 -1.65 8.87 8.20
CA SER A 90 -1.32 7.53 7.70
C SER A 90 -1.43 6.47 8.81
N LYS A 91 -1.77 5.23 8.45
CA LYS A 91 -1.75 4.06 9.34
C LYS A 91 -0.86 2.96 8.76
N CYS A 92 0.04 2.46 9.60
CA CYS A 92 0.89 1.31 9.30
C CYS A 92 0.66 0.27 10.40
N VAL A 93 0.23 -0.94 10.03
CA VAL A 93 -0.04 -2.05 10.96
C VAL A 93 0.61 -3.33 10.45
#